data_AF-A0A7S0P6I3-F1
#
_entry.id   AF-A0A7S0P6I3-F1
#
_cell.length_a   1.000
_cell.length_b   1.000
_cell.length_c   1.000
_cell.angle_alpha   90.00
_cell.angle_beta   90.00
_cell.angle_gamma   90.00
#
_symmetry.space_group_name_H-M   'P 1'
#
loop_
_entity.id
_entity.type
_entity.pdbx_description
1 polymer ?
#
loop_
_entity_poly.entity_id
_entity_poly.type
_entity_poly.pdbx_seq_one_letter_code
_entity_poly.pdbx_strand_id
1 'polypeptide(L)'
;LGHELEYLAAHPAHLAALAIGCGAVYYIVTRGRQKIRRLKAEFLSHGIDLTNVDDRLDTLTYLKKMQDQGMLPLGLEVCAMKQAEMEVLFMGNDGIAKWKKYYAERGIDIESAGDLDRVRKYVENLHHLEGCLLGIDMEALSN
;
A
#
# COMPACT_ATOMS: atom_id res chain seq x y z
N LEU A 1 -34.29 -5.88 -21.71
CA LEU A 1 -34.46 -6.47 -20.37
C LEU A 1 -35.37 -7.71 -20.33
N GLY A 2 -36.41 -7.84 -21.18
CA GLY A 2 -37.34 -8.98 -21.12
C GLY A 2 -36.72 -10.35 -21.46
N HIS A 3 -35.96 -10.45 -22.56
CA HIS A 3 -35.41 -11.73 -23.02
C HIS A 3 -34.33 -12.33 -22.12
N GLU A 4 -33.55 -11.51 -21.40
CA GLU A 4 -32.53 -12.01 -20.46
C GLU A 4 -33.17 -12.58 -19.18
N LEU A 5 -34.27 -11.97 -18.71
CA LEU A 5 -35.03 -12.48 -17.57
C LEU A 5 -35.77 -13.78 -17.91
N GLU A 6 -36.32 -13.90 -19.12
CA GLU A 6 -36.92 -15.14 -19.63
C GLU A 6 -35.88 -16.26 -19.76
N TYR A 7 -34.68 -15.95 -20.28
CA TYR A 7 -33.57 -16.90 -20.38
C TYR A 7 -33.11 -17.40 -19.01
N LEU A 8 -32.95 -16.49 -18.04
CA LEU A 8 -32.56 -16.85 -16.67
C LEU A 8 -33.64 -17.66 -15.94
N ALA A 9 -34.93 -17.36 -16.16
CA ALA A 9 -36.03 -18.15 -15.63
C ALA A 9 -36.09 -19.56 -16.24
N ALA A 10 -35.75 -19.71 -17.52
CA ALA A 10 -35.67 -21.00 -18.20
C ALA A 10 -34.44 -21.82 -17.82
N HIS A 11 -33.37 -21.19 -17.30
CA HIS A 11 -32.09 -21.85 -16.98
C HIS A 11 -31.69 -21.61 -15.52
N PRO A 12 -32.41 -22.22 -14.55
CA PRO A 12 -32.23 -21.98 -13.12
C PRO A 12 -30.81 -22.32 -12.61
N ALA A 13 -30.12 -23.26 -13.27
CA ALA A 13 -28.73 -23.59 -12.96
C ALA A 13 -27.76 -22.42 -13.23
N HIS A 14 -27.98 -21.65 -14.30
CA HIS A 14 -27.14 -20.48 -14.62
C HIS A 14 -27.40 -19.34 -13.64
N LEU A 15 -28.66 -19.14 -13.25
CA LEU A 15 -29.06 -18.15 -12.24
C LEU A 15 -28.46 -18.48 -10.87
N ALA A 16 -28.48 -19.76 -10.48
CA ALA A 16 -27.83 -20.24 -9.26
C ALA A 16 -26.30 -20.06 -9.32
N ALA A 17 -25.64 -20.40 -10.44
CA ALA A 17 -24.22 -20.20 -10.61
C ALA A 17 -23.81 -18.71 -10.51
N LEU A 18 -24.59 -17.81 -11.13
CA LEU A 18 -24.39 -16.37 -11.02
C LEU A 18 -24.54 -15.88 -9.57
N ALA A 19 -25.59 -16.32 -8.88
CA ALA A 19 -25.83 -15.96 -7.48
C ALA A 19 -24.71 -16.43 -6.54
N ILE A 20 -24.22 -17.67 -6.73
CA ILE A 20 -23.07 -18.22 -6.01
C ILE A 20 -21.81 -17.40 -6.30
N GLY A 21 -21.56 -17.07 -7.57
CA GLY A 21 -20.43 -16.22 -7.99
C GLY A 21 -20.46 -14.84 -7.34
N CYS A 22 -21.61 -14.15 -7.40
CA CYS A 22 -21.79 -12.86 -6.73
C CYS A 22 -21.64 -12.97 -5.21
N GLY A 23 -22.17 -14.02 -4.59
CA GLY A 23 -22.03 -14.29 -3.16
C GLY A 23 -20.57 -14.51 -2.76
N ALA A 24 -19.80 -15.25 -3.55
CA ALA A 24 -18.38 -15.49 -3.32
C ALA A 24 -17.56 -14.19 -3.40
N VAL A 25 -17.79 -13.36 -4.44
CA VAL A 25 -17.14 -12.05 -4.57
C VAL A 25 -17.50 -11.14 -3.40
N TYR A 26 -18.78 -11.07 -3.03
CA TYR A 26 -19.24 -10.28 -1.89
C TYR A 26 -18.57 -10.72 -0.58
N TYR A 27 -18.48 -12.04 -0.35
CA TYR A 27 -17.81 -12.61 0.82
C TYR A 27 -16.32 -12.23 0.87
N ILE A 28 -15.60 -12.32 -0.25
CA ILE A 28 -14.18 -11.95 -0.32
C ILE A 28 -14.00 -10.45 0.00
N VAL A 29 -14.81 -9.58 -0.61
CA VAL A 29 -14.74 -8.13 -0.40
C VAL A 29 -15.05 -7.76 1.05
N THR A 30 -16.09 -8.36 1.64
CA THR A 30 -16.46 -8.07 3.03
C THR A 30 -15.40 -8.54 4.01
N ARG A 31 -14.82 -9.72 3.81
CA ARG A 31 -13.71 -10.23 4.62
C ARG A 31 -12.47 -9.32 4.54
N GLY A 32 -12.11 -8.86 3.34
CA GLY A 32 -11.02 -7.92 3.14
C GLY A 32 -11.23 -6.61 3.90
N ARG A 33 -12.42 -6.01 3.78
CA ARG A 33 -12.80 -4.79 4.51
C ARG A 33 -12.77 -4.97 6.02
N GLN A 34 -13.22 -6.11 6.53
CA GLN A 34 -13.16 -6.42 7.96
C GLN A 34 -11.70 -6.52 8.45
N LYS A 35 -10.81 -7.15 7.67
CA LYS A 35 -9.39 -7.25 8.02
C LYS A 35 -8.71 -5.88 8.06
N ILE A 36 -8.97 -5.01 7.08
CA ILE A 36 -8.48 -3.63 7.06
C ILE A 36 -8.95 -2.89 8.32
N ARG A 37 -10.25 -2.95 8.64
CA ARG A 37 -10.79 -2.29 9.84
C ARG A 37 -10.14 -2.77 11.13
N ARG A 38 -9.89 -4.08 11.25
CA ARG A 38 -9.22 -4.66 12.42
C ARG A 38 -7.78 -4.16 12.56
N LEU A 39 -7.00 -4.20 11.48
CA LEU A 39 -5.61 -3.73 11.49
C LEU A 39 -5.53 -2.23 11.81
N LYS A 40 -6.38 -1.41 11.21
CA LYS A 40 -6.46 0.02 11.55
C LYS A 40 -6.80 0.26 13.01
N ALA A 41 -7.79 -0.45 13.55
CA ALA A 41 -8.16 -0.32 14.95
C ALA A 41 -7.02 -0.73 15.88
N GLU A 42 -6.29 -1.81 15.55
CA GLU A 42 -5.11 -2.24 16.29
C GLU A 42 -4.01 -1.17 16.29
N PHE A 43 -3.66 -0.60 15.14
CA PHE A 43 -2.67 0.47 15.05
C PHE A 43 -3.10 1.72 15.83
N LEU A 44 -4.36 2.15 15.69
CA LEU A 44 -4.90 3.28 16.44
C LEU A 44 -4.89 3.03 17.95
N SER A 45 -5.17 1.80 18.40
CA SER A 45 -5.13 1.43 19.82
C SER A 45 -3.72 1.52 20.42
N HIS A 46 -2.70 1.37 19.59
CA HIS A 46 -1.30 1.56 19.96
C HIS A 46 -0.80 3.00 19.75
N GLY A 47 -1.67 3.94 19.36
CA GLY A 47 -1.32 5.35 19.13
C GLY A 47 -0.50 5.60 17.87
N ILE A 48 -0.56 4.69 16.89
CA ILE A 48 0.21 4.79 15.64
C ILE A 48 -0.54 5.68 14.64
N ASP A 49 0.14 6.70 14.14
CA ASP A 49 -0.37 7.55 13.08
C ASP A 49 -0.23 6.87 11.71
N LEU A 50 -1.36 6.73 10.99
CA LEU A 50 -1.45 6.14 9.66
C LEU A 50 -1.79 7.17 8.58
N THR A 51 -1.68 8.47 8.86
CA THR A 51 -2.09 9.55 7.93
C THR A 51 -1.34 9.48 6.58
N ASN A 52 -0.06 9.08 6.61
CA ASN A 52 0.80 8.94 5.43
C ASN A 52 0.96 7.47 5.00
N VAL A 53 -0.05 6.64 5.23
CA VAL A 53 -0.05 5.21 4.91
C VAL A 53 -1.26 4.91 4.03
N ASP A 54 -1.03 4.20 2.92
CA ASP A 54 -2.12 3.71 2.08
C ASP A 54 -2.98 2.67 2.82
N ASP A 55 -4.30 2.75 2.64
CA ASP A 55 -5.32 1.92 3.27
C ASP A 55 -5.41 0.50 2.70
N ARG A 56 -4.56 0.17 1.71
CA ARG A 56 -4.51 -1.15 1.11
C ARG A 56 -4.16 -2.21 2.15
N LEU A 57 -4.84 -3.36 2.02
CA LEU A 57 -4.65 -4.48 2.93
C LEU A 57 -3.19 -4.96 2.98
N ASP A 58 -2.49 -4.91 1.84
CA ASP A 58 -1.09 -5.34 1.74
C ASP A 58 -0.18 -4.41 2.55
N THR A 59 -0.39 -3.09 2.47
CA THR A 59 0.33 -2.08 3.26
C THR A 59 0.13 -2.28 4.76
N LEU A 60 -1.12 -2.46 5.19
CA LEU A 60 -1.43 -2.70 6.59
C LEU A 60 -0.89 -4.05 7.09
N THR A 61 -0.89 -5.07 6.25
CA THR A 61 -0.31 -6.38 6.58
C THR A 61 1.22 -6.29 6.67
N TYR A 62 1.86 -5.53 5.79
CA TYR A 62 3.28 -5.22 5.85
C TYR A 62 3.65 -4.50 7.15
N LEU A 63 2.93 -3.43 7.50
CA LEU A 63 3.17 -2.71 8.75
C LEU A 63 2.98 -3.59 9.98
N LYS A 64 2.03 -4.53 9.92
CA LYS A 64 1.83 -5.49 11.01
C LYS A 64 3.03 -6.41 11.15
N LYS A 65 3.58 -6.91 10.04
CA LYS A 65 4.83 -7.68 10.04
C LYS A 65 5.99 -6.88 10.62
N MET A 66 6.15 -5.62 10.21
CA MET A 66 7.21 -4.75 10.73
C MET A 66 7.04 -4.47 12.22
N GLN A 67 5.80 -4.31 12.70
CA GLN A 67 5.49 -4.19 14.12
C GLN A 67 5.88 -5.45 14.90
N ASP A 68 5.51 -6.62 14.39
CA ASP A 68 5.82 -7.91 15.03
C ASP A 68 7.35 -8.18 15.06
N GLN A 69 8.11 -7.57 14.15
CA GLN A 69 9.58 -7.60 14.11
C GLN A 69 10.24 -6.45 14.91
N GLY A 70 9.47 -5.59 15.58
CA GLY A 70 9.99 -4.46 16.37
C GLY A 70 10.54 -3.29 15.53
N MET A 71 10.23 -3.24 14.24
CA MET A 71 10.76 -2.27 13.26
C MET A 71 9.67 -1.43 12.60
N LEU A 72 8.55 -1.22 13.29
CA LEU A 72 7.45 -0.38 12.81
C LEU A 72 7.88 1.01 12.31
N PRO A 73 8.79 1.75 12.96
CA PRO A 73 9.22 3.06 12.46
C PRO A 73 9.82 3.00 11.05
N LEU A 74 10.62 1.98 10.75
CA LEU A 74 11.17 1.77 9.41
C LEU A 74 10.06 1.45 8.40
N GLY A 75 9.10 0.61 8.80
CA GLY A 75 7.96 0.27 7.94
C GLY A 75 7.13 1.51 7.57
N LEU A 76 6.86 2.38 8.54
CA LEU A 76 6.14 3.64 8.31
C LEU A 76 6.91 4.57 7.37
N GLU A 77 8.23 4.67 7.54
CA GLU A 77 9.06 5.50 6.67
C GLU A 77 9.11 4.97 5.24
N VAL A 78 9.22 3.65 5.04
CA VAL A 78 9.13 3.03 3.71
C VAL A 78 7.76 3.28 3.08
N CYS A 79 6.67 3.22 3.84
CA CYS A 79 5.33 3.54 3.33
C CYS A 79 5.21 5.01 2.91
N ALA A 80 5.70 5.94 3.74
CA ALA A 80 5.69 7.37 3.44
C ALA A 80 6.53 7.71 2.20
N MET A 81 7.71 7.08 2.07
CA MET A 81 8.59 7.18 0.91
C MET A 81 7.89 6.72 -0.37
N LYS A 82 7.29 5.52 -0.37
CA LYS A 82 6.53 4.99 -1.51
C LYS A 82 5.35 5.88 -1.87
N GLN A 83 4.66 6.46 -0.88
CA GLN A 83 3.58 7.41 -1.13
C GLN A 83 4.10 8.67 -1.83
N ALA A 84 5.20 9.26 -1.35
CA ALA A 84 5.80 10.43 -1.97
C ALA A 84 6.22 10.16 -3.42
N GLU A 85 6.80 8.99 -3.72
CA GLU A 85 7.17 8.59 -5.09
C GLU A 85 5.94 8.44 -6.01
N MET A 86 4.89 7.80 -5.49
CA MET A 86 3.62 7.65 -6.22
C MET A 86 2.95 9.00 -6.50
N GLU A 87 2.97 9.92 -5.54
CA GLU A 87 2.39 11.24 -5.74
C GLU A 87 3.07 12.00 -6.90
N VAL A 88 4.39 11.86 -7.08
CA VAL A 88 5.09 12.43 -8.25
C VAL A 88 4.55 11.86 -9.56
N LEU A 89 4.36 10.54 -9.62
CA LEU A 89 3.89 9.85 -10.83
C LEU A 89 2.45 10.22 -11.21
N PHE A 90 1.57 10.39 -10.21
CA PHE A 90 0.13 10.53 -10.45
C PHE A 90 -0.43 11.94 -10.27
N MET A 91 0.26 12.85 -9.57
CA MET A 91 -0.21 14.21 -9.27
C MET A 91 0.54 15.32 -10.00
N GLY A 92 1.55 15.00 -10.83
CA GLY A 92 2.30 15.99 -11.59
C GLY A 92 2.98 17.03 -10.69
N ASN A 93 2.78 18.33 -10.97
CA ASN A 93 3.45 19.42 -10.24
C ASN A 93 3.12 19.45 -8.74
N ASP A 94 1.89 19.12 -8.35
CA ASP A 94 1.50 19.04 -6.93
C ASP A 94 2.20 17.87 -6.24
N GLY A 95 2.38 16.76 -6.97
CA GLY A 95 3.15 15.61 -6.52
C GLY A 95 4.62 15.95 -6.29
N ILE A 96 5.23 16.72 -7.19
CA ILE A 96 6.61 17.19 -7.04
C ILE A 96 6.76 18.07 -5.80
N ALA A 97 5.81 18.97 -5.52
CA ALA A 97 5.86 19.82 -4.34
C ALA A 97 5.79 19.00 -3.03
N LYS A 98 4.89 18.02 -2.97
CA LYS A 98 4.78 17.10 -1.82
C LYS A 98 6.03 16.24 -1.65
N TRP A 99 6.57 15.71 -2.74
CA TRP A 99 7.81 14.92 -2.73
C TRP A 99 9.01 15.75 -2.25
N LYS A 100 9.16 16.99 -2.73
CA LYS A 100 10.20 17.91 -2.22
C LYS A 100 10.03 18.18 -0.73
N LYS A 101 8.80 18.43 -0.28
CA LYS A 101 8.50 18.66 1.14
C LYS A 101 8.86 17.43 1.99
N TYR A 102 8.50 16.23 1.53
CA TYR A 102 8.84 14.98 2.18
C TYR A 102 10.35 14.84 2.42
N TYR A 103 11.18 15.07 1.39
CA TYR A 103 12.64 14.98 1.51
C TYR A 103 13.27 16.13 2.31
N ALA A 104 12.71 17.34 2.22
CA ALA A 104 13.14 18.48 3.03
C ALA A 104 12.96 18.21 4.54
N GLU A 105 11.87 17.55 4.94
CA GLU A 105 11.66 17.11 6.33
C GLU A 105 12.73 16.11 6.81
N ARG A 106 13.44 15.43 5.90
CA ARG A 106 14.59 14.55 6.19
C ARG A 106 15.94 15.26 6.01
N GLY A 107 15.95 16.57 5.80
CA GLY A 107 17.17 17.38 5.63
C GLY A 107 17.76 17.33 4.22
N ILE A 108 16.96 16.98 3.21
CA ILE A 108 17.37 16.97 1.80
C ILE A 108 16.58 18.04 1.05
N ASP A 109 17.14 19.23 0.97
CA ASP A 109 16.62 20.32 0.14
C ASP A 109 17.02 20.11 -1.31
N ILE A 110 16.04 20.11 -2.21
CA ILE A 110 16.21 19.75 -3.62
C ILE A 110 16.15 21.01 -4.49
N GLU A 111 17.32 21.61 -4.68
CA GLU A 111 17.53 22.84 -5.44
C GLU A 111 18.23 22.57 -6.77
N SER A 112 19.03 21.51 -6.85
CA SER A 112 19.87 21.16 -7.98
C SER A 112 19.81 19.67 -8.32
N ALA A 113 20.30 19.31 -9.51
CA ALA A 113 20.43 17.91 -9.92
C ALA A 113 21.37 17.10 -9.00
N GLY A 114 22.35 17.75 -8.36
CA GLY A 114 23.28 17.10 -7.42
C GLY A 114 22.60 16.63 -6.12
N ASP A 115 21.43 17.15 -5.80
CA ASP A 115 20.67 16.75 -4.60
C ASP A 115 19.95 15.43 -4.79
N LEU A 116 19.75 15.01 -6.04
CA LEU A 116 19.17 13.71 -6.38
C LEU A 116 20.07 12.54 -5.96
N ASP A 117 21.39 12.75 -5.86
CA ASP A 117 22.30 11.74 -5.33
C ASP A 117 22.05 11.49 -3.83
N ARG A 118 21.67 12.54 -3.08
CA ARG A 118 21.31 12.42 -1.66
C ARG A 118 19.98 11.69 -1.49
N VAL A 119 19.00 11.98 -2.34
CA VAL A 119 17.74 11.23 -2.40
C VAL A 119 18.00 9.76 -2.74
N ARG A 120 18.80 9.47 -3.76
CA ARG A 120 19.14 8.10 -4.15
C ARG A 120 19.77 7.33 -2.99
N LYS A 121 20.77 7.91 -2.33
CA LYS A 121 21.43 7.30 -1.17
C LYS A 121 20.46 7.06 -0.01
N TYR A 122 19.52 7.98 0.21
CA TYR A 122 18.48 7.82 1.22
C TYR A 122 17.58 6.61 0.94
N VAL A 123 17.08 6.51 -0.29
CA VAL A 123 16.24 5.40 -0.75
C VAL A 123 16.97 4.07 -0.69
N GLU A 124 18.22 4.01 -1.15
CA GLU A 124 19.08 2.83 -1.07
C GLU A 124 19.26 2.34 0.38
N ASN A 125 19.51 3.27 1.32
CA ASN A 125 19.65 2.92 2.73
C ASN A 125 18.33 2.36 3.31
N LEU A 126 17.19 2.95 2.98
CA LEU A 126 15.89 2.45 3.43
C LEU A 126 15.63 1.03 2.91
N HIS A 127 15.86 0.78 1.62
CA HIS A 127 15.66 -0.55 1.05
C HIS A 127 16.66 -1.56 1.58
N HIS A 128 17.91 -1.16 1.83
CA HIS A 128 18.89 -2.05 2.45
C HIS A 128 18.43 -2.51 3.84
N LEU A 129 17.99 -1.56 4.67
CA LEU A 129 17.46 -1.86 6.00
C LEU A 129 16.20 -2.73 5.94
N GLU A 130 15.30 -2.45 4.99
CA GLU A 130 14.10 -3.26 4.74
C GLU A 130 14.46 -4.69 4.30
N GLY A 131 15.41 -4.85 3.37
CA GLY A 131 15.87 -6.14 2.84
C GLY A 131 16.52 -7.01 3.91
N CYS A 132 17.40 -6.42 4.73
CA CYS A 132 18.03 -7.10 5.87
C CYS A 132 16.99 -7.69 6.85
N LEU A 133 15.85 -7.04 7.04
CA LEU A 133 14.81 -7.47 7.98
C LEU A 133 13.82 -8.48 7.40
N LEU A 134 13.54 -8.36 6.11
CA LEU A 134 12.61 -9.28 5.44
C LEU A 134 13.29 -10.59 5.02
N GLY A 135 14.63 -10.68 5.15
CA GLY A 135 15.42 -11.80 4.65
C GLY A 135 15.35 -11.91 3.13
N ILE A 136 15.09 -10.79 2.45
CA ILE A 136 15.00 -10.71 1.00
C ILE A 136 16.39 -10.36 0.50
N ASP A 137 16.94 -11.21 -0.37
CA ASP A 137 18.20 -10.94 -1.04
C ASP A 137 18.03 -9.76 -2.00
N MET A 138 18.71 -8.65 -1.70
CA MET A 138 18.58 -7.39 -2.45
C MET A 138 19.11 -7.51 -3.89
N GLU A 139 19.96 -8.51 -4.17
CA GLU A 139 20.45 -8.81 -5.53
C GLU A 139 19.34 -9.36 -6.46
N ALA A 140 18.25 -9.88 -5.90
CA ALA A 140 17.13 -10.42 -6.70
C ALA A 140 16.20 -9.33 -7.26
N LEU A 141 16.24 -8.11 -6.70
CA LEU A 141 15.38 -6.98 -7.11
C LEU A 141 16.08 -5.98 -8.05
N SER A 142 17.38 -6.15 -8.31
CA SER A 142 18.15 -5.28 -9.21
C SER A 142 18.26 -5.80 -10.66
N ASN A 143 17.52 -6.86 -11.01
CA ASN A 143 17.48 -7.45 -12.36
C ASN A 143 16.13 -7.20 -13.06
#